data_AF-A0AAX2QS89-F1
#
_entry.id   AF-A0AAX2QS89-F1
#
_cell.length_a   1.000
_cell.length_b   1.000
_cell.length_c   1.000
_cell.angle_alpha   90.00
_cell.angle_beta   90.00
_cell.angle_gamma   90.00
#
_symmetry.space_group_name_H-M   'P 1'
#
loop_
_entity.id
_entity.type
_entity.pdbx_description
1 polymer ?
#
loop_
_entity_poly.entity_id
_entity_poly.type
_entity_poly.pdbx_seq_one_letter_code
_entity_poly.pdbx_strand_id
1 'polypeptide(L)'
;MKTAFLFLPTAGLPMISLSSAPGVRRLPLPAAWREMAIALRTKIRTARKEKVGYEDLLRELHHLAAMASYAGYGIIQRVPYARVAALDLSYDRVGFDQLLLLGATDGKWMRELWGEPSAHSTAAVLYADMLAADLKRIDADKEREDAERMDLLFGELSSKTGVESRPDPQPLPPKRRGLLGWLFAR
;
A
#
# COMPACT_ATOMS: atom_id res chain seq x y z
N MET A 1 -4.22 45.41 -45.65
CA MET A 1 -3.24 45.77 -44.60
C MET A 1 -3.42 44.82 -43.42
N LYS A 2 -2.30 44.22 -42.98
CA LYS A 2 -2.03 43.47 -41.73
C LYS A 2 -2.79 42.15 -41.50
N THR A 3 -2.18 41.00 -41.77
CA THR A 3 -1.23 40.17 -40.97
C THR A 3 -1.97 39.13 -40.12
N ALA A 4 -1.64 37.87 -40.39
CA ALA A 4 -2.03 36.65 -39.71
C ALA A 4 -1.64 36.63 -38.22
N PHE A 5 -2.32 35.79 -37.42
CA PHE A 5 -1.64 34.79 -36.60
C PHE A 5 -2.57 33.63 -36.29
N LEU A 6 -2.10 32.44 -36.68
CA LEU A 6 -2.59 31.13 -36.28
C LEU A 6 -2.48 31.02 -34.76
N PHE A 7 -3.55 30.57 -34.10
CA PHE A 7 -3.46 30.03 -32.74
C PHE A 7 -3.98 28.59 -32.74
N LEU A 8 -3.06 27.64 -32.90
CA LEU A 8 -3.23 26.31 -32.35
C LEU A 8 -3.12 26.40 -30.83
N PRO A 9 -3.95 25.66 -30.08
CA PRO A 9 -3.51 25.05 -28.85
C PRO A 9 -3.23 23.56 -29.09
N THR A 10 -1.94 23.29 -29.22
CA THR A 10 -1.19 22.18 -28.64
C THR A 10 -1.96 21.07 -27.91
N ALA A 11 -1.81 19.86 -28.46
CA ALA A 11 -1.56 18.60 -27.75
C ALA A 11 -2.37 18.34 -26.47
N GLY A 12 -3.50 17.66 -26.65
CA GLY A 12 -4.06 16.81 -25.61
C GLY A 12 -3.03 15.79 -25.17
N LEU A 13 -2.46 16.00 -23.98
CA LEU A 13 -1.76 14.95 -23.26
C LEU A 13 -2.82 13.94 -22.78
N PRO A 14 -2.59 12.64 -22.96
CA PRO A 14 -3.53 11.63 -22.52
C PRO A 14 -3.64 11.71 -21.00
N MET A 15 -4.85 12.03 -20.52
CA MET A 15 -5.30 11.62 -19.20
C MET A 15 -5.08 10.11 -19.12
N ILE A 16 -4.04 9.71 -18.40
CA ILE A 16 -3.87 8.34 -17.95
C ILE A 16 -5.05 8.10 -17.01
N SER A 17 -6.14 7.62 -17.60
CA SER A 17 -7.27 7.04 -16.89
C SER A 17 -6.75 5.77 -16.22
N LEU A 18 -6.15 5.95 -15.04
CA LEU A 18 -6.00 4.89 -14.07
C LEU A 18 -7.41 4.55 -13.62
N SER A 19 -8.00 3.58 -14.33
CA SER A 19 -9.22 2.87 -13.96
C SER A 19 -9.10 2.42 -12.50
N SER A 20 -9.64 3.23 -11.59
CA SER A 20 -9.72 2.91 -10.18
C SER A 20 -10.87 1.93 -9.97
N ALA A 21 -10.54 0.69 -9.61
CA ALA A 21 -11.47 -0.17 -8.90
C ALA A 21 -11.89 0.54 -7.59
N PRO A 22 -13.15 0.40 -7.14
CA PRO A 22 -13.59 1.00 -5.89
C PRO A 22 -12.89 0.33 -4.70
N GLY A 23 -12.33 1.13 -3.78
CA GLY A 23 -12.40 0.76 -2.36
C GLY A 23 -11.13 0.72 -1.51
N VAL A 24 -9.91 0.91 -2.02
CA VAL A 24 -8.73 1.06 -1.12
C VAL A 24 -7.76 2.11 -1.66
N ARG A 25 -7.80 3.32 -1.09
CA ARG A 25 -6.70 4.28 -1.24
C ARG A 25 -5.48 3.70 -0.54
N ARG A 26 -4.58 3.07 -1.30
CA ARG A 26 -3.32 2.55 -0.75
C ARG A 26 -2.42 3.73 -0.43
N LEU A 27 -1.95 3.79 0.82
CA LEU A 27 -1.02 4.82 1.26
C LEU A 27 0.34 4.68 0.56
N PRO A 28 1.04 5.81 0.28
CA PRO A 28 2.29 5.82 -0.48
C PRO A 28 3.39 5.02 0.23
N LEU A 29 4.30 4.41 -0.55
CA LEU A 29 5.55 3.78 -0.06
C LEU A 29 6.34 4.73 0.87
N PRO A 30 7.16 4.24 1.82
CA PRO A 30 7.96 5.11 2.69
C PRO A 30 8.81 6.09 1.87
N ALA A 31 9.36 5.61 0.74
CA ALA A 31 10.05 6.43 -0.24
C ALA A 31 9.12 7.50 -0.83
N ALA A 32 7.89 7.13 -1.21
CA ALA A 32 6.92 8.09 -1.76
C ALA A 32 6.51 9.18 -0.76
N TRP A 33 6.39 8.90 0.55
CA TRP A 33 6.18 9.97 1.56
C TRP A 33 7.34 10.97 1.57
N ARG A 34 8.58 10.48 1.50
CA ARG A 34 9.78 11.33 1.44
C ARG A 34 9.80 12.17 0.15
N GLU A 35 9.52 11.55 -0.99
CA GLU A 35 9.45 12.24 -2.28
C GLU A 35 8.36 13.30 -2.30
N MET A 36 7.17 13.02 -1.75
CA MET A 36 6.11 14.01 -1.61
C MET A 36 6.55 15.19 -0.73
N ALA A 37 7.21 14.93 0.39
CA ALA A 37 7.75 15.99 1.26
C ALA A 37 8.82 16.83 0.54
N ILE A 38 9.69 16.20 -0.28
CA ILE A 38 10.69 16.91 -1.11
C ILE A 38 10.00 17.77 -2.17
N ALA A 39 8.99 17.25 -2.85
CA ALA A 39 8.23 17.98 -3.86
C ALA A 39 7.53 19.21 -3.26
N LEU A 40 6.89 19.06 -2.09
CA LEU A 40 6.25 20.16 -1.37
C LEU A 40 7.26 21.24 -0.97
N ARG A 41 8.43 20.85 -0.44
CA ARG A 41 9.49 21.81 -0.14
C ARG A 41 9.97 22.58 -1.36
N THR A 42 10.09 21.91 -2.50
CA THR A 42 10.46 22.57 -3.76
C THR A 42 9.41 23.62 -4.13
N LYS A 43 8.12 23.30 -4.04
CA LYS A 43 7.03 24.26 -4.29
C LYS A 43 7.06 25.44 -3.31
N ILE A 44 7.27 25.19 -2.01
CA ILE A 44 7.38 26.24 -0.99
C ILE A 44 8.57 27.16 -1.28
N ARG A 45 9.73 26.61 -1.63
CA ARG A 45 10.92 27.41 -1.98
C ARG A 45 10.67 28.29 -3.21
N THR A 46 10.00 27.76 -4.23
CA THR A 46 9.61 28.54 -5.41
C THR A 46 8.65 29.67 -5.04
N ALA A 47 7.58 29.38 -4.29
CA ALA A 47 6.61 30.39 -3.85
C ALA A 47 7.28 31.49 -3.01
N ARG A 48 8.21 31.13 -2.11
CA ARG A 48 9.01 32.11 -1.33
C ARG A 48 9.89 32.99 -2.23
N LYS A 49 10.53 32.43 -3.25
CA LYS A 49 11.34 33.18 -4.22
C LYS A 49 10.47 34.17 -5.02
N GLU A 50 9.27 33.76 -5.36
CA GLU A 50 8.28 34.56 -6.11
C GLU A 50 7.48 35.51 -5.21
N LYS A 51 7.68 35.46 -3.89
CA LYS A 51 6.94 36.23 -2.87
C LYS A 51 5.43 35.99 -2.91
N VAL A 52 5.02 34.78 -3.27
CA VAL A 52 3.62 34.32 -3.23
C VAL A 52 3.39 33.59 -1.90
N GLY A 53 2.15 33.65 -1.39
CA GLY A 53 1.75 32.90 -0.20
C GLY A 53 1.97 31.39 -0.38
N TYR A 54 2.50 30.74 0.65
CA TYR A 54 2.85 29.31 0.64
C TYR A 54 2.27 28.54 1.83
N GLU A 55 1.38 29.17 2.59
CA GLU A 55 0.85 28.63 3.83
C GLU A 55 0.12 27.30 3.63
N ASP A 56 -0.67 27.17 2.55
CA ASP A 56 -1.40 25.92 2.25
C ASP A 56 -0.47 24.76 1.91
N LEU A 57 0.62 25.03 1.17
CA LEU A 57 1.66 24.03 0.89
C LEU A 57 2.36 23.59 2.18
N LEU A 58 2.57 24.52 3.12
CA LEU A 58 3.17 24.22 4.41
C LEU A 58 2.21 23.41 5.29
N ARG A 59 0.90 23.71 5.27
CA ARG A 59 -0.13 22.90 5.93
C ARG A 59 -0.16 21.48 5.39
N GLU A 60 -0.08 21.32 4.06
CA GLU A 60 -0.02 20.02 3.43
C GLU A 60 1.23 19.24 3.85
N LEU A 61 2.40 19.91 3.88
CA LEU A 61 3.65 19.30 4.34
C LEU A 61 3.57 18.85 5.81
N HIS A 62 3.00 19.69 6.68
CA HIS A 62 2.77 19.34 8.08
C HIS A 62 1.83 18.14 8.20
N HIS A 63 0.67 18.19 7.55
CA HIS A 63 -0.34 17.13 7.61
C HIS A 63 0.22 15.79 7.11
N LEU A 64 0.98 15.81 6.01
CA LEU A 64 1.68 14.64 5.47
C LEU A 64 2.63 14.06 6.52
N ALA A 65 3.43 14.89 7.18
CA ALA A 65 4.38 14.45 8.19
C ALA A 65 3.69 13.91 9.46
N ALA A 66 2.63 14.58 9.91
CA ALA A 66 1.82 14.15 11.05
C ALA A 66 1.15 12.80 10.77
N MET A 67 0.58 12.61 9.58
CA MET A 67 -0.02 11.34 9.17
C MET A 67 1.00 10.21 9.10
N ALA A 68 2.18 10.46 8.52
CA ALA A 68 3.27 9.49 8.47
C ALA A 68 3.79 9.08 9.85
N SER A 69 3.58 9.92 10.88
CA SER A 69 3.97 9.63 12.26
C SER A 69 2.99 8.73 13.01
N TYR A 70 1.83 8.38 12.42
CA TYR A 70 0.83 7.54 13.08
C TYR A 70 1.29 6.10 13.27
N ALA A 71 1.85 5.50 12.22
CA ALA A 71 2.37 4.14 12.26
C ALA A 71 3.41 3.92 11.16
N GLY A 72 4.26 2.90 11.34
CA GLY A 72 5.16 2.45 10.28
C GLY A 72 4.40 2.05 9.01
N TYR A 73 5.06 2.15 7.85
CA TYR A 73 4.44 1.96 6.53
C TYR A 73 3.64 0.66 6.39
N GLY A 74 4.17 -0.49 6.83
CA GLY A 74 3.46 -1.76 6.72
C GLY A 74 2.15 -1.80 7.52
N ILE A 75 2.10 -1.08 8.64
CA ILE A 75 0.92 -0.96 9.51
C ILE A 75 -0.06 0.01 8.88
N ILE A 76 0.38 1.23 8.55
CA ILE A 76 -0.51 2.29 8.09
C ILE A 76 -1.27 1.89 6.81
N GLN A 77 -0.66 1.11 5.92
CA GLN A 77 -1.33 0.58 4.73
C GLN A 77 -2.51 -0.35 4.99
N ARG A 78 -2.51 -1.04 6.14
CA ARG A 78 -3.60 -1.92 6.55
C ARG A 78 -4.64 -1.19 7.40
N VAL A 79 -4.39 0.06 7.79
CA VAL A 79 -5.34 0.90 8.52
C VAL A 79 -6.29 1.56 7.51
N PRO A 80 -7.62 1.48 7.71
CA PRO A 80 -8.56 2.19 6.85
C PRO A 80 -8.28 3.69 6.82
N TYR A 81 -8.13 4.25 5.61
CA TYR A 81 -7.80 5.66 5.44
C TYR A 81 -8.77 6.60 6.18
N ALA A 82 -10.06 6.28 6.20
CA ALA A 82 -11.08 7.06 6.90
C ALA A 82 -10.80 7.23 8.42
N ARG A 83 -10.17 6.24 9.06
CA ARG A 83 -9.76 6.37 10.48
C ARG A 83 -8.64 7.36 10.65
N VAL A 84 -7.59 7.23 9.84
CA VAL A 84 -6.41 8.11 9.91
C VAL A 84 -6.77 9.54 9.51
N ALA A 85 -7.67 9.71 8.54
CA ALA A 85 -8.15 11.02 8.09
C ALA A 85 -9.04 11.73 9.11
N ALA A 86 -9.65 11.01 10.06
CA ALA A 86 -10.47 11.57 11.12
C ALA A 86 -9.65 12.10 12.31
N LEU A 87 -8.34 11.85 12.32
CA LEU A 87 -7.47 12.31 13.41
C LEU A 87 -7.28 13.81 13.34
N ASP A 88 -7.39 14.44 14.51
CA ASP A 88 -6.95 15.81 14.68
C ASP A 88 -5.42 15.84 14.67
N LEU A 89 -4.89 16.18 13.49
CA LEU A 89 -3.47 16.33 13.19
C LEU A 89 -3.13 17.82 12.99
N SER A 90 -3.80 18.70 13.73
CA SER A 90 -3.53 20.12 13.70
C SER A 90 -2.13 20.46 14.19
N TYR A 91 -1.58 21.56 13.68
CA TYR A 91 -0.25 22.06 14.04
C TYR A 91 -0.12 22.31 15.54
N ASP A 92 -1.13 22.91 16.16
CA ASP A 92 -1.11 23.26 17.58
C ASP A 92 -0.98 22.03 18.49
N ARG A 93 -1.56 20.89 18.06
CA ARG A 93 -1.59 19.65 18.85
C ARG A 93 -0.40 18.74 18.60
N VAL A 94 0.01 18.59 17.34
CA VAL A 94 1.10 17.68 16.96
C VAL A 94 2.45 18.38 16.99
N GLY A 95 2.50 19.65 16.62
CA GLY A 95 3.74 20.38 16.39
C GLY A 95 4.58 19.76 15.28
N PHE A 96 5.88 20.04 15.27
CA PHE A 96 6.78 19.61 14.18
C PHE A 96 8.05 18.89 14.61
N ASP A 97 8.54 19.09 15.84
CA ASP A 97 9.86 18.63 16.28
C ASP A 97 10.07 17.11 16.25
N GLN A 98 9.01 16.34 16.51
CA GLN A 98 9.09 14.87 16.55
C GLN A 98 8.74 14.22 15.20
N LEU A 99 8.43 15.02 14.16
CA LEU A 99 7.99 14.52 12.87
C LEU A 99 9.20 14.27 11.96
N LEU A 100 9.54 12.98 11.76
CA LEU A 100 10.73 12.54 11.00
C LEU A 100 10.79 13.03 9.54
N LEU A 101 9.64 13.39 8.96
CA LEU A 101 9.58 13.93 7.61
C LEU A 101 9.85 15.43 7.55
N LEU A 102 9.89 16.14 8.68
CA LEU A 102 10.17 17.57 8.78
C LEU A 102 11.62 17.81 9.24
N GLY A 103 12.21 18.89 8.74
CA GLY A 103 13.52 19.36 9.16
C GLY A 103 13.41 20.72 9.87
N ALA A 104 14.53 21.17 10.45
CA ALA A 104 14.61 22.44 11.17
C ALA A 104 14.16 23.66 10.34
N THR A 105 14.41 23.64 9.02
CA THR A 105 13.95 24.69 8.11
C THR A 105 12.43 24.74 7.99
N ASP A 106 11.77 23.58 7.91
CA ASP A 106 10.32 23.52 7.81
C ASP A 106 9.68 24.03 9.11
N GLY A 107 10.21 23.58 10.25
CA GLY A 107 9.79 24.07 11.58
C GLY A 107 9.96 25.57 11.76
N LYS A 108 11.05 26.15 11.23
CA LYS A 108 11.21 27.62 11.20
C LYS A 108 10.09 28.30 10.41
N TRP A 109 9.78 27.81 9.20
CA TRP A 109 8.69 28.38 8.40
C TRP A 109 7.33 28.24 9.05
N MET A 110 7.09 27.14 9.77
CA MET A 110 5.83 26.93 10.50
C MET A 110 5.70 27.94 11.63
N ARG A 111 6.76 28.15 12.42
CA ARG A 111 6.75 29.15 13.49
C ARG A 111 6.62 30.58 12.99
N GLU A 112 7.24 30.90 11.86
CA GLU A 112 7.11 32.21 11.22
C GLU A 112 5.66 32.53 10.82
N LEU A 113 4.88 31.52 10.38
CA LEU A 113 3.49 31.72 9.93
C LEU A 113 2.45 31.49 11.02
N TRP A 114 2.69 30.55 11.94
CA TRP A 114 1.68 30.05 12.87
C TRP A 114 2.06 30.22 14.35
N GLY A 115 3.28 30.67 14.65
CA GLY A 115 3.80 30.75 16.03
C GLY A 115 4.27 29.41 16.57
N GLU A 116 4.55 29.36 17.87
CA GLU A 116 4.95 28.13 18.56
C GLU A 116 3.69 27.27 18.84
N PRO A 117 3.71 25.95 18.56
CA PRO A 117 2.58 25.09 18.87
C PRO A 117 2.47 24.85 20.37
N SER A 118 1.28 24.50 20.85
CA SER A 118 1.06 24.18 22.26
C SER A 118 1.83 22.93 22.71
N ALA A 119 2.10 21.99 21.81
CA ALA A 119 2.85 20.77 22.10
C ALA A 119 3.64 20.24 20.89
N HIS A 120 4.59 19.36 21.19
CA HIS A 120 5.28 18.55 20.20
C HIS A 120 5.06 17.07 20.51
N SER A 121 4.49 16.33 19.57
CA SER A 121 4.19 14.91 19.71
C SER A 121 4.19 14.23 18.34
N THR A 122 3.76 12.97 18.32
CA THR A 122 3.48 12.21 17.10
C THR A 122 2.06 11.69 17.14
N ALA A 123 1.48 11.39 15.98
CA ALA A 123 0.16 10.79 15.93
C ALA A 123 0.14 9.41 16.63
N ALA A 124 1.23 8.66 16.60
CA ALA A 124 1.36 7.40 17.34
C ALA A 124 1.19 7.59 18.86
N VAL A 125 1.76 8.66 19.42
CA VAL A 125 1.68 8.97 20.86
C VAL A 125 0.31 9.52 21.22
N LEU A 126 -0.22 10.47 20.45
CA LEU A 126 -1.52 11.09 20.73
C LEU A 126 -2.69 10.12 20.62
N TYR A 127 -2.56 9.09 19.77
CA TYR A 127 -3.62 8.12 19.47
C TYR A 127 -3.19 6.68 19.78
N ALA A 128 -2.41 6.50 20.86
CA ALA A 128 -1.81 5.22 21.23
C ALA A 128 -2.84 4.08 21.38
N ASP A 129 -3.99 4.33 22.01
CA ASP A 129 -5.04 3.33 22.20
C ASP A 129 -5.63 2.85 20.87
N MET A 130 -5.84 3.78 19.94
CA MET A 130 -6.34 3.47 18.61
C MET A 130 -5.29 2.70 17.78
N LEU A 131 -4.02 3.10 17.89
CA LEU A 131 -2.92 2.37 17.26
C LEU A 131 -2.82 0.94 17.81
N ALA A 132 -2.93 0.75 19.12
CA ALA A 132 -2.92 -0.58 19.74
C ALA A 132 -4.09 -1.44 19.24
N ALA A 133 -5.28 -0.86 19.09
CA ALA A 133 -6.43 -1.56 18.52
C ALA A 133 -6.22 -1.94 17.04
N ASP A 134 -5.63 -1.04 16.25
CA ASP A 134 -5.32 -1.31 14.85
C ASP A 134 -4.25 -2.41 14.71
N LEU A 135 -3.22 -2.39 15.55
CA LEU A 135 -2.19 -3.44 15.59
C LEU A 135 -2.81 -4.81 15.91
N LYS A 136 -3.64 -4.88 16.94
CA LYS A 136 -4.36 -6.12 17.30
C LYS A 136 -5.21 -6.66 16.16
N ARG A 137 -5.93 -5.78 15.46
CA ARG A 137 -6.73 -6.16 14.29
C ARG A 137 -5.85 -6.67 13.15
N ILE A 138 -4.76 -5.97 12.86
CA ILE A 138 -3.82 -6.35 11.79
C ILE A 138 -3.17 -7.69 12.07
N ASP A 139 -2.81 -7.97 13.31
CA ASP A 139 -2.20 -9.26 13.69
C ASP A 139 -3.22 -10.40 13.59
N ALA A 140 -4.47 -10.21 14.02
CA ALA A 140 -5.54 -11.19 13.80
C ALA A 140 -5.83 -11.43 12.31
N ASP A 141 -5.74 -10.39 11.47
CA ASP A 141 -5.87 -10.53 10.02
C ASP A 141 -4.71 -11.34 9.41
N LYS A 142 -3.48 -11.12 9.88
CA LYS A 142 -2.29 -11.88 9.43
C LYS A 142 -2.36 -13.35 9.86
N GLU A 143 -2.75 -13.64 11.10
CA GLU A 143 -2.89 -15.01 11.59
C GLU A 143 -3.89 -15.80 10.73
N ARG A 144 -5.01 -15.16 10.34
CA ARG A 144 -5.98 -15.75 9.42
C ARG A 144 -5.42 -15.95 8.02
N GLU A 145 -4.76 -14.92 7.45
CA GLU A 145 -4.10 -15.01 6.13
C GLU A 145 -3.05 -16.13 6.09
N ASP A 146 -2.28 -16.31 7.16
CA ASP A 146 -1.24 -17.33 7.27
C ASP A 146 -1.84 -18.74 7.46
N ALA A 147 -2.93 -18.87 8.23
CA ALA A 147 -3.67 -20.13 8.34
C ALA A 147 -4.27 -20.56 6.99
N GLU A 148 -4.89 -19.64 6.26
CA GLU A 148 -5.40 -19.88 4.90
C GLU A 148 -4.27 -20.26 3.93
N ARG A 149 -3.12 -19.58 4.00
CA ARG A 149 -1.95 -19.90 3.18
C ARG A 149 -1.41 -21.30 3.49
N MET A 150 -1.34 -21.69 4.75
CA MET A 150 -0.91 -23.02 5.15
C MET A 150 -1.88 -24.10 4.65
N ASP A 151 -3.19 -23.90 4.81
CA ASP A 151 -4.20 -24.84 4.32
C ASP A 151 -4.09 -25.07 2.80
N LEU A 152 -3.87 -24.00 2.03
CA LEU A 152 -3.62 -24.11 0.58
C LEU A 152 -2.34 -24.91 0.26
N LEU A 153 -1.22 -24.62 0.94
CA LEU A 153 0.05 -25.30 0.69
C LEU A 153 -0.02 -26.79 1.03
N PHE A 154 -0.61 -27.15 2.18
CA PHE A 154 -0.73 -28.54 2.62
C PHE A 154 -1.84 -29.30 1.90
N GLY A 155 -2.94 -28.65 1.52
CA GLY A 155 -3.97 -29.22 0.65
C GLY A 155 -3.44 -29.51 -0.76
N GLU A 156 -2.61 -28.63 -1.31
CA GLU A 156 -1.97 -28.85 -2.61
C GLU A 156 -0.92 -29.96 -2.57
N LEU A 157 -0.13 -30.05 -1.49
CA LEU A 157 0.81 -31.15 -1.27
C LEU A 157 0.10 -32.50 -1.05
N SER A 158 -1.01 -32.52 -0.30
CA SER A 158 -1.80 -33.73 -0.07
C SER A 158 -2.50 -34.21 -1.34
N SER A 159 -2.91 -33.31 -2.24
CA SER A 159 -3.48 -33.69 -3.54
C SER A 159 -2.43 -34.16 -4.55
N LYS A 160 -1.20 -33.64 -4.50
CA LYS A 160 -0.07 -34.10 -5.34
C LYS A 160 0.61 -35.38 -4.84
N THR A 161 0.44 -35.73 -3.57
CA THR A 161 0.90 -37.00 -2.99
C THR A 161 -0.19 -38.07 -2.95
N GLY A 162 -1.29 -37.85 -3.69
CA GLY A 162 -2.23 -38.91 -4.02
C GLY A 162 -1.47 -40.08 -4.61
N VAL A 163 -1.26 -41.10 -3.76
CA VAL A 163 -0.62 -42.38 -4.08
C VAL A 163 -1.24 -42.85 -5.39
N GLU A 164 -0.41 -42.90 -6.44
CA GLU A 164 -0.71 -43.66 -7.64
C GLU A 164 -0.95 -45.09 -7.18
N SER A 165 -2.23 -45.38 -6.95
CA SER A 165 -2.69 -46.69 -6.61
C SER A 165 -2.35 -47.53 -7.82
N ARG A 166 -1.31 -48.36 -7.68
CA ARG A 166 -0.97 -49.41 -8.64
C ARG A 166 -2.30 -50.05 -9.08
N PRO A 167 -2.62 -50.08 -10.38
CA PRO A 167 -3.78 -50.83 -10.82
C PRO A 167 -3.60 -52.27 -10.35
N ASP A 168 -4.58 -52.77 -9.59
CA ASP A 168 -4.64 -54.16 -9.17
C ASP A 168 -4.41 -55.07 -10.39
N PRO A 169 -3.63 -56.17 -10.24
CA PRO A 169 -3.44 -57.10 -11.34
C PRO A 169 -4.80 -57.69 -11.73
N GLN A 170 -5.28 -57.32 -12.91
CA GLN A 170 -6.45 -57.92 -13.54
C GLN A 170 -6.27 -59.44 -13.62
N PRO A 171 -7.27 -60.25 -13.26
CA PRO A 171 -7.19 -61.69 -13.42
C PRO A 171 -7.14 -62.03 -14.91
N LEU A 172 -6.09 -62.76 -15.31
CA LEU A 172 -5.87 -63.20 -16.69
C LEU A 172 -7.08 -64.01 -17.21
N PRO A 173 -7.54 -63.77 -18.46
CA PRO A 173 -8.60 -64.56 -19.04
C PRO A 173 -8.14 -66.00 -19.33
N PRO A 174 -9.03 -67.00 -19.19
CA PRO A 174 -8.66 -68.40 -19.39
C PRO A 174 -8.25 -68.68 -20.84
N LYS A 175 -7.09 -69.34 -20.97
CA LYS A 175 -6.47 -69.75 -22.23
C LYS A 175 -7.36 -70.75 -22.96
N ARG A 176 -8.11 -70.28 -23.97
CA ARG A 176 -8.90 -71.15 -24.86
C ARG A 176 -7.95 -72.08 -25.63
N ARG A 177 -8.03 -73.38 -25.38
CA ARG A 177 -7.40 -74.42 -26.21
C ARG A 177 -8.09 -74.44 -27.58
N GLY A 178 -7.38 -74.01 -28.61
CA GLY A 178 -7.85 -74.10 -29.99
C GLY A 178 -7.78 -75.53 -30.52
N LEU A 179 -8.81 -75.93 -31.27
CA LEU A 179 -9.04 -77.23 -31.92
C LEU A 179 -7.97 -77.69 -32.93
N LEU A 180 -6.88 -76.95 -33.10
CA LEU A 180 -5.78 -77.29 -34.03
C LEU A 180 -4.59 -77.98 -33.35
N GLY A 181 -4.62 -78.15 -32.02
CA GLY A 181 -3.60 -78.90 -31.27
C GLY A 181 -3.73 -80.43 -31.30
N TRP A 182 -4.68 -80.97 -32.06
CA TRP A 182 -4.98 -82.42 -32.11
C TRP A 182 -4.31 -83.17 -33.28
N LEU A 183 -3.78 -82.47 -34.30
CA LEU A 183 -3.28 -83.12 -35.53
C LEU A 183 -1.76 -83.28 -35.65
N PHE A 184 -0.95 -82.85 -34.67
CA PHE A 184 0.53 -82.90 -34.79
C PHE A 184 1.27 -83.41 -33.54
N ALA A 185 0.65 -84.30 -32.75
CA ALA A 185 1.37 -85.03 -31.70
C ALA A 185 1.52 -86.51 -32.10
N ARG A 186 2.60 -86.83 -32.80
CA ARG A 186 3.12 -88.19 -32.96
C ARG A 186 4.62 -88.18 -32.79
#